data_AF-J5P8C7-F1
#
_entry.id   AF-J5P8C7-F1
#
_cell.length_a   1.000
_cell.length_b   1.000
_cell.length_c   1.000
_cell.angle_alpha   90.00
_cell.angle_beta   90.00
_cell.angle_gamma   90.00
#
_symmetry.space_group_name_H-M   'P 1'
#
loop_
_entity.id
_entity.type
_entity.pdbx_description
1 polymer ?
#
loop_
_entity_poly.entity_id
_entity_poly.type
_entity_poly.pdbx_seq_one_letter_code
_entity_poly.pdbx_strand_id
1 'polypeptide(L)'
;MVNFYDDANESSNSGNDEVPLIPIVLQNSSELLVRTISTGNEIIESVHLTKWFQKYRTGVASQLSCYEKKWKTRTANFRLHVQHIINYSSRNIFNNDFENKHTVVPGSLIALGAFFAGSIAVNRSNWGAKRMIFSHNSSILEKLCTSIPSRIFLPWVLAAATFKYWAPQTSQNLVSATENDLLPRHFVKSYHDTWKRIYKEGYVAKKNDLKSQIDQTLQKNIRYAREQFYEKLGQA
;
A
#
# COMPACT_ATOMS: atom_id res chain seq x y z
N MET A 1 17.06 -34.20 -5.83
CA MET A 1 15.80 -34.98 -5.78
C MET A 1 16.09 -36.23 -6.58
N VAL A 2 16.36 -37.34 -5.88
CA VAL A 2 16.91 -38.56 -6.48
C VAL A 2 15.74 -39.36 -7.07
N ASN A 3 15.77 -39.56 -8.38
CA ASN A 3 14.83 -40.43 -9.09
C ASN A 3 15.23 -41.88 -8.79
N PHE A 4 14.39 -42.62 -8.06
CA PHE A 4 14.67 -44.00 -7.65
C PHE A 4 14.08 -45.07 -8.59
N TYR A 5 13.45 -44.66 -9.69
CA TYR A 5 12.86 -45.57 -10.67
C TYR A 5 13.13 -45.03 -12.07
N ASP A 6 14.33 -45.32 -12.57
CA ASP A 6 14.56 -45.35 -14.01
C ASP A 6 14.13 -46.74 -14.52
N ASP A 7 13.33 -46.72 -15.57
CA ASP A 7 12.78 -47.87 -16.26
C ASP A 7 13.89 -48.82 -16.73
N ALA A 8 14.03 -49.97 -16.05
CA ALA A 8 14.78 -51.10 -16.58
C ALA A 8 13.87 -51.85 -17.58
N ASN A 9 13.99 -51.46 -18.84
CA ASN A 9 13.52 -52.25 -19.98
C ASN A 9 14.09 -53.67 -19.92
N GLU A 10 13.21 -54.62 -20.23
CA GLU A 10 13.46 -56.05 -20.37
C GLU A 10 14.63 -56.34 -21.33
N SER A 11 15.54 -57.22 -20.92
CA SER A 11 16.12 -58.23 -21.80
C SER A 11 16.70 -59.38 -20.97
N SER A 12 15.88 -60.43 -20.81
CA SER A 12 16.23 -61.86 -20.87
C SER A 12 17.71 -62.27 -20.70
N ASN A 13 18.04 -63.01 -19.63
CA ASN A 13 18.47 -64.40 -19.75
C ASN A 13 18.75 -65.09 -18.39
N SER A 14 18.00 -66.17 -18.15
CA SER A 14 18.45 -67.50 -17.71
C SER A 14 19.55 -67.63 -16.66
N GLY A 15 19.21 -68.21 -15.50
CA GLY A 15 20.14 -69.02 -14.71
C GLY A 15 19.72 -69.32 -13.27
N ASN A 16 19.27 -70.56 -13.06
CA ASN A 16 19.33 -71.39 -11.84
C ASN A 16 18.02 -71.64 -11.07
N ASP A 17 17.75 -72.96 -10.99
CA ASP A 17 16.75 -73.66 -10.22
C ASP A 17 16.89 -73.42 -8.71
N GLU A 18 15.94 -72.73 -8.10
CA GLU A 18 15.55 -72.96 -6.71
C GLU A 18 14.02 -72.95 -6.64
N VAL A 19 13.46 -74.08 -6.19
CA VAL A 19 12.02 -74.30 -6.06
C VAL A 19 11.45 -73.26 -5.07
N PRO A 20 10.43 -72.46 -5.42
CA PRO A 20 9.89 -71.45 -4.52
C PRO A 20 9.11 -72.10 -3.35
N LEU A 21 9.42 -71.67 -2.13
CA LEU A 21 8.82 -72.08 -0.85
C LEU A 21 7.41 -71.50 -0.62
N ILE A 22 6.48 -71.70 -1.56
CA ILE A 22 5.09 -71.25 -1.41
C ILE A 22 4.13 -72.37 -1.79
N PRO A 23 3.04 -72.63 -1.03
CA PRO A 23 2.01 -73.56 -1.45
C PRO A 23 1.43 -73.18 -2.83
N ILE A 24 1.49 -74.14 -3.75
CA ILE A 24 1.12 -74.06 -5.18
C ILE A 24 -0.29 -73.48 -5.43
N VAL A 25 -1.15 -73.49 -4.40
CA VAL A 25 -2.52 -72.95 -4.43
C VAL A 25 -2.57 -71.44 -4.66
N LEU A 26 -1.53 -70.69 -4.26
CA LEU A 26 -1.46 -69.22 -4.43
C LEU A 26 -0.81 -68.77 -5.74
N GLN A 27 -0.10 -69.65 -6.45
CA GLN A 27 0.52 -69.32 -7.75
C GLN A 27 -0.49 -69.29 -8.91
N ASN A 28 -1.66 -69.92 -8.74
CA ASN A 28 -2.65 -70.08 -9.81
C ASN A 28 -3.84 -69.10 -9.75
N SER A 29 -3.85 -68.14 -8.83
CA SER A 29 -4.88 -67.11 -8.79
C SER A 29 -4.47 -65.90 -9.63
N SER A 30 -5.22 -65.59 -10.69
CA SER A 30 -5.01 -64.41 -11.56
C SER A 30 -5.06 -63.04 -10.85
N GLU A 31 -5.42 -63.05 -9.57
CA GLU A 31 -5.65 -61.86 -8.74
C GLU A 31 -4.47 -61.51 -7.82
N LEU A 32 -3.49 -62.42 -7.64
CA LEU A 32 -2.35 -62.24 -6.74
C LEU A 32 -1.04 -62.33 -7.52
N LEU A 33 -0.20 -61.29 -7.39
CA LEU A 33 1.08 -61.17 -8.06
C LEU A 33 2.16 -61.19 -6.98
N VAL A 34 3.05 -62.18 -7.04
CA VAL A 34 4.19 -62.30 -6.15
C VAL A 34 5.35 -61.53 -6.77
N ARG A 35 5.88 -60.52 -6.07
CA ARG A 35 7.07 -59.76 -6.49
C ARG A 35 8.14 -59.81 -5.41
N THR A 36 9.36 -60.14 -5.83
CA THR A 36 10.55 -60.07 -5.00
C THR A 36 11.09 -58.64 -5.05
N ILE A 37 11.16 -57.96 -3.90
CA ILE A 37 11.78 -56.64 -3.79
C ILE A 37 13.31 -56.77 -3.74
N SER A 38 14.03 -55.70 -4.03
CA SER A 38 15.50 -55.64 -4.13
C SER A 38 16.26 -56.01 -2.84
N THR A 39 15.56 -56.19 -1.73
CA THR A 39 16.10 -56.72 -0.46
C THR A 39 15.98 -58.23 -0.32
N GLY A 40 15.46 -58.94 -1.33
CA GLY A 40 15.31 -60.39 -1.36
C GLY A 40 14.01 -60.94 -0.74
N ASN A 41 13.12 -60.08 -0.25
CA ASN A 41 11.85 -60.50 0.33
C ASN A 41 10.75 -60.58 -0.75
N GLU A 42 9.92 -61.62 -0.71
CA GLU A 42 8.77 -61.78 -1.61
C GLU A 42 7.49 -61.25 -0.98
N ILE A 43 6.80 -60.36 -1.69
CA ILE A 43 5.53 -59.76 -1.28
C ILE A 43 4.43 -60.31 -2.19
N ILE A 44 3.35 -60.79 -1.59
CA ILE A 44 2.15 -61.21 -2.29
C ILE A 44 1.22 -59.98 -2.40
N GLU A 45 1.06 -59.43 -3.59
CA GLU A 45 0.21 -58.26 -3.84
C GLU A 45 -1.09 -58.64 -4.57
N SER A 46 -2.22 -58.06 -4.16
CA SER A 46 -3.45 -58.15 -4.94
C SER A 46 -3.45 -57.14 -6.08
N VAL A 47 -3.53 -57.64 -7.32
CA VAL A 47 -3.46 -56.83 -8.56
C VAL A 47 -4.56 -55.76 -8.59
N HIS A 48 -5.75 -56.07 -8.07
CA HIS A 48 -6.89 -55.17 -8.05
C HIS A 48 -6.70 -54.03 -7.04
N LEU A 49 -6.22 -54.34 -5.84
CA LEU A 49 -5.92 -53.34 -4.80
C LEU A 49 -4.77 -52.43 -5.21
N THR A 50 -3.71 -52.98 -5.81
CA THR A 50 -2.57 -52.19 -6.31
C THR A 50 -3.00 -51.25 -7.44
N LYS A 51 -3.79 -51.73 -8.42
CA LYS A 51 -4.34 -50.87 -9.50
C LYS A 51 -5.26 -49.78 -8.97
N TRP A 52 -6.13 -50.10 -8.02
CA TRP A 52 -7.03 -49.12 -7.40
C TRP A 52 -6.26 -48.05 -6.63
N PHE A 53 -5.28 -48.47 -5.80
CA PHE A 53 -4.44 -47.57 -5.03
C PHE A 53 -3.56 -46.70 -5.94
N GLN A 54 -3.04 -47.25 -7.04
CA GLN A 54 -2.26 -46.51 -8.02
C GLN A 54 -3.11 -45.48 -8.77
N LYS A 55 -4.36 -45.81 -9.13
CA LYS A 55 -5.32 -44.85 -9.72
C LYS A 55 -5.69 -43.73 -8.74
N TYR A 56 -5.90 -44.06 -7.47
CA TYR A 56 -6.17 -43.06 -6.43
C TYR A 56 -4.96 -42.15 -6.19
N ARG A 57 -3.77 -42.73 -6.05
CA ARG A 57 -2.50 -42.00 -5.85
C ARG A 57 -2.19 -41.07 -7.02
N THR A 58 -2.36 -41.53 -8.26
CA THR A 58 -2.17 -40.69 -9.46
C THR A 58 -3.21 -39.58 -9.55
N GLY A 59 -4.47 -39.85 -9.21
CA GLY A 59 -5.53 -38.85 -9.09
C GLY A 59 -5.19 -37.74 -8.10
N VAL A 60 -4.81 -38.11 -6.86
CA VAL A 60 -4.42 -37.13 -5.82
C VAL A 60 -3.15 -36.39 -6.20
N ALA A 61 -2.13 -37.07 -6.74
CA ALA A 61 -0.89 -36.43 -7.19
C ALA A 61 -1.14 -35.43 -8.33
N SER A 62 -2.05 -35.73 -9.25
CA SER A 62 -2.42 -34.82 -10.33
C SER A 62 -3.14 -33.57 -9.82
N GLN A 63 -4.03 -33.71 -8.83
CA GLN A 63 -4.71 -32.58 -8.22
C GLN A 63 -3.73 -31.73 -7.41
N LEU A 64 -2.87 -32.36 -6.59
CA LEU A 64 -1.90 -31.67 -5.76
C LEU A 64 -0.88 -30.90 -6.61
N SER A 65 -0.38 -31.50 -7.70
CA SER A 65 0.49 -30.82 -8.66
C SER A 65 -0.22 -29.68 -9.40
N CYS A 66 -1.53 -29.80 -9.69
CA CYS A 66 -2.32 -28.71 -10.25
C CYS A 66 -2.44 -27.53 -9.27
N TYR A 67 -2.72 -27.80 -7.99
CA TYR A 67 -2.77 -26.77 -6.94
C TYR A 67 -1.41 -26.11 -6.71
N GLU A 68 -0.34 -26.90 -6.66
CA GLU A 68 1.01 -26.38 -6.51
C GLU A 68 1.40 -25.47 -7.68
N LYS A 69 1.07 -25.88 -8.93
CA LYS A 69 1.26 -25.03 -10.12
C LYS A 69 0.46 -23.74 -10.02
N LYS A 70 -0.85 -23.82 -9.68
CA LYS A 70 -1.69 -22.63 -9.48
C LYS A 70 -1.13 -21.69 -8.42
N TRP A 71 -0.63 -22.23 -7.30
CA TRP A 71 -0.02 -21.45 -6.24
C TRP A 71 1.26 -20.76 -6.71
N LYS A 72 2.16 -21.50 -7.37
CA LYS A 72 3.38 -20.95 -7.96
C LYS A 72 3.07 -19.85 -8.97
N THR A 73 2.07 -20.04 -9.84
CA THR A 73 1.64 -19.01 -10.80
C THR A 73 1.08 -17.77 -10.12
N ARG A 74 0.24 -17.91 -9.08
CA ARG A 74 -0.28 -16.75 -8.33
C ARG A 74 0.83 -15.98 -7.64
N THR A 75 1.76 -16.68 -7.00
CA THR A 75 2.92 -16.06 -6.35
C THR A 75 3.81 -15.35 -7.36
N ALA A 76 4.05 -15.96 -8.53
CA ALA A 76 4.80 -15.34 -9.61
C ALA A 76 4.09 -14.08 -10.16
N ASN A 77 2.79 -14.15 -10.41
CA ASN A 77 2.00 -13.01 -10.88
C ASN A 77 1.99 -11.88 -9.84
N PHE A 78 1.84 -12.20 -8.55
CA PHE A 78 1.92 -11.22 -7.48
C PHE A 78 3.28 -10.52 -7.46
N ARG A 79 4.37 -11.29 -7.58
CA ARG A 79 5.73 -10.73 -7.66
C ARG A 79 5.89 -9.81 -8.87
N LEU A 80 5.35 -10.19 -10.04
CA LEU A 80 5.37 -9.35 -11.23
C LEU A 80 4.58 -8.06 -11.03
N HIS A 81 3.40 -8.12 -10.41
CA HIS A 81 2.61 -6.92 -10.10
C HIS A 81 3.33 -6.00 -9.13
N VAL A 82 3.92 -6.54 -8.05
CA VAL A 82 4.71 -5.74 -7.11
C VAL A 82 5.90 -5.10 -7.81
N GLN A 83 6.62 -5.85 -8.63
CA GLN A 83 7.76 -5.33 -9.37
C GLN A 83 7.34 -4.28 -10.41
N HIS A 84 6.17 -4.45 -11.04
CA HIS A 84 5.58 -3.44 -11.92
C HIS A 84 5.28 -2.15 -11.15
N ILE A 85 4.67 -2.23 -9.97
CA ILE A 85 4.36 -1.06 -9.12
C ILE A 85 5.65 -0.36 -8.65
N ILE A 86 6.67 -1.12 -8.27
CA ILE A 86 7.98 -0.59 -7.87
C ILE A 86 8.63 0.13 -9.04
N ASN A 87 8.69 -0.52 -10.21
CA ASN A 87 9.28 0.07 -11.42
C ASN A 87 8.52 1.32 -11.86
N TYR A 88 7.19 1.29 -11.80
CA TYR A 88 6.34 2.42 -12.09
C TYR A 88 6.60 3.59 -11.14
N SER A 89 6.59 3.33 -9.84
CA SER A 89 6.87 4.34 -8.81
C SER A 89 8.27 4.91 -8.95
N SER A 90 9.26 4.08 -9.24
CA SER A 90 10.64 4.51 -9.45
C SER A 90 10.77 5.43 -10.66
N ARG A 91 10.06 5.16 -11.75
CA ARG A 91 10.14 5.96 -12.99
C ARG A 91 9.33 7.25 -12.92
N ASN A 92 8.14 7.19 -12.34
CA ASN A 92 7.16 8.28 -12.44
C ASN A 92 7.07 9.13 -11.18
N ILE A 93 7.35 8.57 -10.00
CA ILE A 93 7.23 9.28 -8.71
C ILE A 93 8.63 9.66 -8.22
N PHE A 94 9.52 8.68 -8.09
CA PHE A 94 10.87 8.83 -7.56
C PHE A 94 11.92 9.06 -8.66
N ASN A 95 11.63 9.95 -9.61
CA ASN A 95 12.52 10.22 -10.75
C ASN A 95 13.70 11.17 -10.40
N ASN A 96 13.80 11.66 -9.16
CA ASN A 96 14.88 12.55 -8.75
C ASN A 96 15.85 11.84 -7.79
N ASP A 97 17.02 11.50 -8.29
CA ASP A 97 18.09 10.83 -7.54
C ASP A 97 18.59 11.63 -6.33
N PHE A 98 18.63 12.96 -6.43
CA PHE A 98 19.05 13.81 -5.32
C PHE A 98 18.03 13.76 -4.18
N GLU A 99 16.75 13.93 -4.51
CA GLU A 99 15.69 13.89 -3.50
C GLU A 99 15.61 12.51 -2.85
N ASN A 100 15.68 11.44 -3.65
CA ASN A 100 15.63 10.06 -3.18
C ASN A 100 16.74 9.74 -2.18
N LYS A 101 17.97 10.19 -2.45
CA LYS A 101 19.13 9.90 -1.60
C LYS A 101 19.15 10.73 -0.31
N HIS A 102 18.71 11.98 -0.36
CA HIS A 102 18.97 12.94 0.72
C HIS A 102 17.73 13.45 1.45
N THR A 103 16.56 13.48 0.82
CA THR A 103 15.40 14.24 1.33
C THR A 103 14.14 13.40 1.51
N VAL A 104 13.91 12.36 0.69
CA VAL A 104 12.69 11.54 0.75
C VAL A 104 12.58 10.78 2.06
N VAL A 105 13.67 10.11 2.48
CA VAL A 105 13.70 9.35 3.73
C VAL A 105 13.53 10.26 4.96
N PRO A 106 14.37 11.28 5.21
CA PRO A 106 14.17 12.17 6.35
C PRO A 106 12.86 12.97 6.25
N GLY A 107 12.46 13.38 5.05
CA GLY A 107 11.19 14.06 4.81
C GLY A 107 9.97 13.19 5.15
N SER A 108 10.02 11.89 4.86
CA SER A 108 8.97 10.94 5.25
C SER A 108 8.88 10.75 6.78
N LEU A 109 10.03 10.71 7.46
CA LEU A 109 10.10 10.61 8.92
C LEU A 109 9.53 11.88 9.59
N ILE A 110 9.89 13.05 9.07
CA ILE A 110 9.36 14.33 9.53
C ILE A 110 7.86 14.44 9.24
N ALA A 111 7.39 13.96 8.08
CA ALA A 111 5.98 13.93 7.75
C ALA A 111 5.17 13.01 8.68
N LEU A 112 5.76 11.88 9.10
CA LEU A 112 5.18 11.01 10.12
C LEU A 112 5.12 11.71 11.49
N GLY A 113 6.18 12.43 11.86
CA GLY A 113 6.18 13.28 13.06
C GLY A 113 5.10 14.37 13.00
N ALA A 114 4.93 15.00 11.85
CA ALA A 114 3.90 16.00 11.59
C ALA A 114 2.49 15.40 11.66
N PHE A 115 2.30 14.17 11.17
CA PHE A 115 1.03 13.45 11.31
C PHE A 115 0.67 13.24 12.79
N PHE A 116 1.62 12.77 13.60
CA PHE A 116 1.38 12.59 15.04
C PHE A 116 1.17 13.91 15.75
N ALA A 117 1.95 14.95 15.43
CA ALA A 117 1.75 16.29 15.97
C ALA A 117 0.36 16.84 15.63
N GLY A 118 -0.11 16.66 14.39
CA GLY A 118 -1.47 17.01 13.98
C GLY A 118 -2.52 16.20 14.73
N SER A 119 -2.31 14.91 14.92
CA SER A 119 -3.22 14.04 15.67
C SER A 119 -3.33 14.45 17.14
N ILE A 120 -2.21 14.85 17.76
CA ILE A 120 -2.15 15.41 19.10
C ILE A 120 -2.87 16.78 19.14
N ALA A 121 -2.62 17.65 18.17
CA ALA A 121 -3.19 18.99 18.09
C ALA A 121 -4.71 18.99 17.90
N VAL A 122 -5.29 17.88 17.47
CA VAL A 122 -6.72 17.79 17.17
C VAL A 122 -7.49 17.02 18.25
N ASN A 123 -6.78 16.35 19.15
CA ASN A 123 -7.39 15.67 20.29
C ASN A 123 -7.98 16.69 21.28
N ARG A 124 -9.30 16.68 21.43
CA ARG A 124 -10.05 17.57 22.33
C ARG A 124 -9.60 17.47 23.80
N SER A 125 -9.07 16.32 24.22
CA SER A 125 -8.54 16.15 25.57
C SER A 125 -7.29 16.99 25.83
N ASN A 126 -6.49 17.26 24.79
CA ASN A 126 -5.26 18.05 24.88
C ASN A 126 -5.53 19.55 25.00
N TRP A 127 -6.71 20.00 24.58
CA TRP A 127 -7.17 21.39 24.72
C TRP A 127 -7.87 21.68 26.05
N GLY A 128 -7.91 20.71 26.98
CA GLY A 128 -8.52 20.92 28.30
C GLY A 128 -10.05 20.86 28.33
N ALA A 129 -10.72 20.49 27.22
CA ALA A 129 -12.18 20.43 27.15
C ALA A 129 -12.85 19.43 28.11
N LYS A 130 -12.09 18.51 28.71
CA LYS A 130 -12.58 17.61 29.78
C LYS A 130 -12.62 18.28 31.15
N ARG A 131 -11.95 19.43 31.36
CA ARG A 131 -12.06 20.21 32.60
C ARG A 131 -13.30 21.11 32.53
N MET A 132 -14.49 20.52 32.54
CA MET A 132 -15.77 21.25 32.64
C MET A 132 -15.95 21.98 33.99
N ILE A 133 -15.03 21.83 34.95
CA ILE A 133 -15.17 22.36 36.31
C ILE A 133 -14.75 23.84 36.40
N PHE A 134 -13.97 24.35 35.45
CA PHE A 134 -13.64 25.77 35.36
C PHE A 134 -14.09 26.31 34.00
N SER A 135 -14.87 27.38 34.00
CA SER A 135 -15.40 28.07 32.82
C SER A 135 -14.32 28.29 31.75
N HIS A 136 -14.21 27.35 30.80
CA HIS A 136 -13.25 27.42 29.71
C HIS A 136 -13.86 28.18 28.54
N ASN A 137 -13.37 29.39 28.29
CA ASN A 137 -13.67 30.13 27.07
C ASN A 137 -12.98 29.43 25.90
N SER A 138 -13.67 28.46 25.29
CA SER A 138 -13.15 27.70 24.15
C SER A 138 -12.77 28.66 23.02
N SER A 139 -11.49 28.69 22.66
CA SER A 139 -11.00 29.52 21.57
C SER A 139 -11.60 29.05 20.24
N ILE A 140 -11.83 29.98 19.30
CA ILE A 140 -12.31 29.63 17.94
C ILE A 140 -11.36 28.62 17.28
N LEU A 141 -10.07 28.72 17.58
CA LEU A 141 -9.03 27.82 17.08
C LEU A 141 -9.17 26.40 17.64
N GLU A 142 -9.55 26.27 18.92
CA GLU A 142 -9.89 24.97 19.53
C GLU A 142 -11.10 24.34 18.84
N LYS A 143 -12.16 25.12 18.58
CA LYS A 143 -13.37 24.62 17.90
C LYS A 143 -13.07 24.16 16.47
N LEU A 144 -12.22 24.89 15.76
CA LEU A 144 -11.80 24.53 14.39
C LEU A 144 -10.91 23.28 14.40
N CYS A 145 -9.85 23.27 15.22
CA CYS A 145 -8.90 22.16 15.29
C CYS A 145 -9.49 20.88 15.86
N THR A 146 -10.44 20.95 16.82
CA THR A 146 -11.02 19.76 17.46
C THR A 146 -12.29 19.23 16.79
N SER A 147 -12.75 19.90 15.72
CA SER A 147 -13.89 19.47 14.90
C SER A 147 -13.66 18.08 14.29
N ILE A 148 -14.74 17.33 14.04
CA ILE A 148 -14.68 15.98 13.45
C ILE A 148 -13.96 15.99 12.09
N PRO A 149 -14.22 16.95 11.17
CA PRO A 149 -13.48 17.02 9.91
C PRO A 149 -11.98 17.27 10.14
N SER A 150 -11.64 18.17 11.06
CA SER A 150 -10.24 18.45 11.39
C SER A 150 -9.50 17.24 11.95
N ARG A 151 -10.17 16.37 12.73
CA ARG A 151 -9.59 15.09 13.24
C ARG A 151 -9.11 14.17 12.15
N ILE A 152 -9.84 14.16 11.05
CA ILE A 152 -9.52 13.30 9.93
C ILE A 152 -8.56 14.02 9.00
N PHE A 153 -8.77 15.28 8.66
CA PHE A 153 -7.98 15.93 7.61
C PHE A 153 -6.67 16.56 8.09
N LEU A 154 -6.66 17.21 9.26
CA LEU A 154 -5.52 18.04 9.68
C LEU A 154 -4.22 17.24 9.85
N PRO A 155 -4.20 16.03 10.44
CA PRO A 155 -2.99 15.21 10.49
C PRO A 155 -2.40 14.89 9.11
N TRP A 156 -3.26 14.53 8.16
CA TRP A 156 -2.84 14.21 6.79
C TRP A 156 -2.39 15.44 6.01
N VAL A 157 -3.08 16.57 6.19
CA VAL A 157 -2.69 17.83 5.57
C VAL A 157 -1.33 18.28 6.10
N LEU A 158 -1.08 18.18 7.41
CA LEU A 158 0.22 18.52 8.00
C LEU A 158 1.33 17.64 7.43
N ALA A 159 1.09 16.32 7.40
CA ALA A 159 2.03 15.35 6.84
C ALA A 159 2.34 15.66 5.36
N ALA A 160 1.31 15.85 4.53
CA ALA A 160 1.45 16.17 3.11
C ALA A 160 2.18 17.50 2.89
N ALA A 161 1.87 18.53 3.68
CA ALA A 161 2.54 19.83 3.61
C ALA A 161 4.03 19.72 3.97
N THR A 162 4.36 19.02 5.05
CA THR A 162 5.76 18.80 5.46
C THR A 162 6.52 17.94 4.46
N PHE A 163 5.90 16.90 3.91
CA PHE A 163 6.53 16.09 2.87
C PHE A 163 6.79 16.91 1.60
N LYS A 164 5.82 17.73 1.18
CA LYS A 164 5.98 18.65 0.04
C LYS A 164 7.10 19.66 0.25
N TYR A 165 7.33 20.11 1.48
CA TYR A 165 8.44 21.02 1.78
C TYR A 165 9.80 20.35 1.65
N TRP A 166 9.92 19.08 2.06
CA TRP A 166 11.18 18.34 2.04
C TRP A 166 11.49 17.67 0.69
N ALA A 167 10.48 17.13 0.00
CA ALA A 167 10.62 16.47 -1.29
C ALA A 167 9.61 17.07 -2.30
N PRO A 168 9.82 18.33 -2.74
CA PRO A 168 8.88 19.04 -3.58
C PRO A 168 8.65 18.37 -4.93
N GLN A 169 9.69 17.84 -5.57
CA GLN A 169 9.56 17.25 -6.89
C GLN A 169 8.89 15.87 -6.83
N THR A 170 9.28 15.04 -5.86
CA THR A 170 8.66 13.73 -5.61
C THR A 170 7.18 13.88 -5.26
N SER A 171 6.82 14.87 -4.43
CA SER A 171 5.41 15.13 -4.09
C SER A 171 4.57 15.62 -5.27
N GLN A 172 5.14 16.47 -6.14
CA GLN A 172 4.48 16.92 -7.37
C GLN A 172 4.29 15.76 -8.36
N ASN A 173 5.30 14.90 -8.49
CA ASN A 173 5.25 13.71 -9.32
C ASN A 173 4.18 12.72 -8.82
N LEU A 174 4.07 12.54 -7.49
CA LEU A 174 3.02 11.71 -6.89
C LEU A 174 1.61 12.24 -7.21
N VAL A 175 1.40 13.56 -7.08
CA VAL A 175 0.13 14.20 -7.43
C VAL A 175 -0.15 14.03 -8.92
N SER A 176 0.84 14.29 -9.77
CA SER A 176 0.70 14.16 -11.23
C SER A 176 0.40 12.73 -11.67
N ALA A 177 1.06 11.73 -11.09
CA ALA A 177 0.78 10.32 -11.37
C ALA A 177 -0.63 9.92 -10.89
N THR A 178 -1.08 10.46 -9.76
CA THR A 178 -2.43 10.19 -9.25
C THR A 178 -3.50 10.84 -10.14
N GLU A 179 -3.27 12.07 -10.57
CA GLU A 179 -4.19 12.82 -11.42
C GLU A 179 -4.29 12.24 -12.83
N ASN A 180 -3.18 11.81 -13.42
CA ASN A 180 -3.17 11.33 -14.80
C ASN A 180 -3.55 9.85 -14.94
N ASP A 181 -3.16 9.00 -13.97
CA ASP A 181 -3.23 7.55 -14.14
C ASP A 181 -4.29 6.87 -13.27
N LEU A 182 -4.72 7.50 -12.17
CA LEU A 182 -5.73 6.93 -11.25
C LEU A 182 -7.09 7.62 -11.35
N LEU A 183 -7.10 8.95 -11.45
CA LEU A 183 -8.33 9.73 -11.36
C LEU A 183 -9.00 9.94 -12.72
N PRO A 184 -10.34 9.90 -12.79
CA PRO A 184 -11.06 10.27 -14.01
C PRO A 184 -10.79 11.74 -14.40
N ARG A 185 -10.50 11.98 -15.69
CA ARG A 185 -10.16 13.32 -16.21
C ARG A 185 -11.20 14.41 -15.90
N HIS A 186 -12.48 14.05 -15.87
CA HIS A 186 -13.56 14.97 -15.54
C HIS A 186 -13.48 15.45 -14.08
N PHE A 187 -13.09 14.56 -13.15
CA PHE A 187 -12.93 14.89 -11.74
C PHE A 187 -11.73 15.82 -11.54
N VAL A 188 -10.58 15.50 -12.17
CA VAL A 188 -9.37 16.33 -12.10
C VAL A 188 -9.65 17.76 -12.59
N LYS A 189 -10.33 17.88 -13.74
CA LYS A 189 -10.72 19.19 -14.29
C LYS A 189 -11.63 19.97 -13.34
N SER A 190 -12.68 19.33 -12.82
CA SER A 190 -13.60 19.96 -11.86
C SER A 190 -12.89 20.38 -10.57
N TYR A 191 -11.97 19.56 -10.08
CA TYR A 191 -11.15 19.88 -8.92
C TYR A 191 -10.27 21.11 -9.17
N HIS A 192 -9.54 21.16 -10.29
CA HIS A 192 -8.71 22.29 -10.66
C HIS A 192 -9.51 23.58 -10.87
N ASP A 193 -10.69 23.50 -11.50
CA ASP A 193 -11.57 24.66 -11.71
C ASP A 193 -12.11 25.19 -10.38
N THR A 194 -12.49 24.29 -9.46
CA THR A 194 -12.96 24.65 -8.12
C THR A 194 -11.83 25.28 -7.30
N TRP A 195 -10.64 24.68 -7.33
CA TRP A 195 -9.47 25.22 -6.64
C TRP A 195 -9.09 26.60 -7.18
N LYS A 196 -9.09 26.78 -8.50
CA LYS A 196 -8.82 28.05 -9.16
C LYS A 196 -9.82 29.12 -8.72
N ARG A 197 -11.11 28.80 -8.67
CA ARG A 197 -12.16 29.70 -8.19
C ARG A 197 -11.94 30.10 -6.73
N ILE A 198 -11.78 29.13 -5.83
CA ILE A 198 -11.62 29.41 -4.39
C ILE A 198 -10.33 30.22 -4.13
N TYR A 199 -9.23 29.81 -4.73
CA TYR A 199 -7.93 30.40 -4.44
C TYR A 199 -7.73 31.74 -5.15
N LYS A 200 -7.89 31.79 -6.48
CA LYS A 200 -7.61 33.02 -7.25
C LYS A 200 -8.73 34.05 -7.10
N GLU A 201 -9.97 33.63 -7.29
CA GLU A 201 -11.12 34.54 -7.30
C GLU A 201 -11.63 34.82 -5.89
N GLY A 202 -11.48 33.88 -4.95
CA GLY A 202 -11.84 34.09 -3.55
C GLY A 202 -10.71 34.70 -2.74
N TYR A 203 -9.69 33.90 -2.41
CA TYR A 203 -8.69 34.26 -1.41
C TYR A 203 -7.76 35.39 -1.87
N VAL A 204 -7.17 35.28 -3.07
CA VAL A 204 -6.24 36.29 -3.59
C VAL A 204 -6.95 37.62 -3.84
N ALA A 205 -8.14 37.60 -4.43
CA ALA A 205 -8.93 38.80 -4.65
C ALA A 205 -9.29 39.50 -3.33
N LYS A 206 -9.80 38.77 -2.33
CA LYS A 206 -10.11 39.33 -1.00
C LYS A 206 -8.88 39.86 -0.28
N LYS A 207 -7.74 39.19 -0.37
CA LYS A 207 -6.48 39.69 0.21
C LYS A 207 -6.09 41.03 -0.41
N ASN A 208 -6.19 41.15 -1.73
CA ASN A 208 -5.83 42.37 -2.44
C ASN A 208 -6.82 43.51 -2.15
N ASP A 209 -8.11 43.20 -2.06
CA ASP A 209 -9.16 44.13 -1.66
C ASP A 209 -8.93 44.63 -0.22
N LEU A 210 -8.68 43.73 0.73
CA LEU A 210 -8.36 44.08 2.11
C LEU A 210 -7.12 44.98 2.19
N LYS A 211 -6.07 44.66 1.42
CA LYS A 211 -4.86 45.50 1.35
C LYS A 211 -5.21 46.91 0.86
N SER A 212 -6.02 47.03 -0.19
CA SER A 212 -6.45 48.32 -0.72
C SER A 212 -7.28 49.12 0.29
N GLN A 213 -8.18 48.46 1.02
CA GLN A 213 -9.01 49.11 2.06
C GLN A 213 -8.16 49.59 3.24
N ILE A 214 -7.17 48.81 3.67
CA ILE A 214 -6.22 49.21 4.72
C ILE A 214 -5.43 50.43 4.25
N ASP A 215 -4.86 50.40 3.05
CA ASP A 215 -4.08 51.52 2.50
C ASP A 215 -4.91 52.80 2.40
N GLN A 216 -6.16 52.71 1.92
CA GLN A 216 -7.08 53.84 1.85
C GLN A 216 -7.47 54.38 3.23
N THR A 217 -7.71 53.50 4.20
CA THR A 217 -8.03 53.89 5.58
C THR A 217 -6.85 54.57 6.25
N LEU A 218 -5.64 54.06 6.03
CA LEU A 218 -4.41 54.65 6.56
C LEU A 218 -4.18 56.05 5.98
N GLN A 219 -4.36 56.21 4.66
CA GLN A 219 -4.27 57.52 3.99
C GLN A 219 -5.31 58.52 4.52
N LYS A 220 -6.56 58.07 4.71
CA LYS A 220 -7.63 58.92 5.30
C LYS A 220 -7.28 59.35 6.73
N ASN A 221 -6.78 58.43 7.56
CA ASN A 221 -6.40 58.73 8.94
C ASN A 221 -5.20 59.68 9.01
N ILE A 222 -4.20 59.52 8.14
CA ILE A 222 -3.07 60.45 8.05
C ILE A 222 -3.56 61.85 7.66
N ARG A 223 -4.45 61.94 6.67
CA ARG A 223 -5.04 63.22 6.26
C ARG A 223 -5.83 63.88 7.39
N TYR A 224 -6.69 63.12 8.08
CA TYR A 224 -7.47 63.60 9.21
C TYR A 224 -6.57 64.10 10.36
N ALA A 225 -5.52 63.35 10.70
CA ALA A 225 -4.55 63.77 11.71
C ALA A 225 -3.86 65.08 11.30
N ARG A 226 -3.50 65.22 10.03
CA ARG A 226 -2.87 66.43 9.50
C ARG A 226 -3.80 67.65 9.59
N GLU A 227 -5.08 67.48 9.23
CA GLU A 227 -6.10 68.53 9.33
C GLU A 227 -6.32 68.97 10.80
N GLN A 228 -6.41 68.01 11.73
CA GLN A 228 -6.50 68.27 13.18
C GLN A 228 -5.28 69.03 13.73
N PHE A 229 -4.07 68.70 13.27
CA PHE A 229 -2.86 69.43 13.66
C PHE A 229 -2.87 70.88 13.16
N TYR A 230 -3.32 71.10 11.92
CA TYR A 230 -3.43 72.46 11.37
C TYR A 230 -4.50 73.29 12.07
N GLU A 231 -5.66 72.71 12.42
CA GLU A 231 -6.70 73.40 13.19
C GLU A 231 -6.19 73.83 14.58
N LYS A 232 -5.43 72.97 15.27
CA LYS A 232 -4.84 73.33 16.57
C LYS A 232 -3.73 74.38 16.48
N LEU A 233 -2.97 74.40 15.39
CA LEU A 233 -1.93 75.40 15.16
C LEU A 233 -2.48 76.75 14.70
N GLY A 234 -3.64 76.78 14.04
CA GLY A 234 -4.31 78.03 13.63
C GLY A 234 -5.14 78.70 14.73
N GLN A 235 -5.34 78.03 15.87
CA GLN A 235 -6.05 78.55 17.05
C GLN A 235 -5.10 79.02 18.18
N ALA A 236 -3.79 78.85 18.01
CA ALA A 236 -2.74 79.34 18.92
C ALA A 236 -2.13 80.64 18.37
#